data_AF-A0A7X7Z4L9-F1
#
_entry.id   AF-A0A7X7Z4L9-F1
#
_cell.length_a   1.000
_cell.length_b   1.000
_cell.length_c   1.000
_cell.angle_alpha   90.00
_cell.angle_beta   90.00
_cell.angle_gamma   90.00
#
_symmetry.space_group_name_H-M   'P 1'
#
loop_
_entity.id
_entity.type
_entity.pdbx_description
1 polymer ?
#
loop_
_entity_poly.entity_id
_entity_poly.type
_entity_poly.pdbx_seq_one_letter_code
_entity_poly.pdbx_strand_id
1 'polypeptide(L)'
;MNLRQTIIFLLFYIITLNSFSQNKRIVYINPSVDTLNPHFHQVFAFWENYMDKLNIANIRSRGLLTKFDDELITYWNKSETDSFAFPDLYYSFMSTIGNAWYTNDIEYFLGIAQRDSNRYEIKTLFTTRQDSFFKGFPSLMITVPIIKTEGSYKLLNFLSLENHVTKRKLRNITYYFSDKHSFDDSLAIILDKRIDNFKQGFNISSNLQINYFVANNITEISKWFGIDYYFTDYISISNLIKGGYTTNNNLILSGGGGENCLHEVIHLLLAQFNHGQYMYFEEGVACFFGEHVGKEYYTHIRQFKKYLAHNMWINLSKSLYGYYESELGNTEYSSENNNDKRKLMRYRDIDAIYNVQYMVHAVICDMAYKKGGFNCVKELLLSKAENESDFYLNIEKVLSIKRSNLNEAIRSFINTNY
;
A
#
# COMPACT_ATOMS: atom_id res chain seq x y z
N MET A 1 -12.67 -47.77 0.04
CA MET A 1 -12.89 -46.99 1.27
C MET A 1 -14.01 -47.65 2.07
N ASN A 2 -13.80 -47.98 3.33
CA ASN A 2 -14.84 -48.55 4.21
C ASN A 2 -15.89 -47.46 4.51
N LEU A 3 -17.18 -47.82 4.68
CA LEU A 3 -18.29 -46.90 4.99
C LEU A 3 -17.96 -45.86 6.08
N ARG A 4 -17.22 -46.27 7.12
CA ARG A 4 -16.73 -45.43 8.21
C ARG A 4 -15.75 -44.35 7.75
N GLN A 5 -14.85 -44.67 6.82
CA GLN A 5 -13.94 -43.69 6.22
C GLN A 5 -14.69 -42.71 5.30
N THR A 6 -15.71 -43.18 4.58
CA THR A 6 -16.56 -42.31 3.74
C THR A 6 -17.37 -41.34 4.58
N ILE A 7 -17.92 -41.78 5.71
CA ILE A 7 -18.67 -40.91 6.65
C ILE A 7 -17.74 -39.86 7.29
N ILE A 8 -16.53 -40.25 7.71
CA ILE A 8 -15.56 -39.30 8.28
C ILE A 8 -15.14 -38.27 7.22
N PHE A 9 -14.89 -38.68 5.98
CA PHE A 9 -14.52 -37.76 4.91
C PHE A 9 -15.66 -36.79 4.57
N LEU A 10 -16.90 -37.27 4.51
CA LEU A 10 -18.09 -36.41 4.31
C LEU A 10 -18.32 -35.45 5.47
N LEU A 11 -18.14 -35.88 6.73
CA LEU A 11 -18.23 -35.00 7.89
C LEU A 11 -17.13 -33.93 7.85
N PHE A 12 -15.89 -34.29 7.51
CA PHE A 12 -14.80 -33.34 7.36
C PHE A 12 -15.06 -32.34 6.21
N TYR A 13 -15.62 -32.82 5.10
CA TYR A 13 -16.02 -32.00 3.97
C TYR A 13 -17.18 -31.03 4.33
N ILE A 14 -18.19 -31.50 5.07
CA ILE A 14 -19.30 -30.66 5.53
C ILE A 14 -18.86 -29.64 6.59
N ILE A 15 -17.96 -30.02 7.50
CA ILE A 15 -17.42 -29.12 8.53
C ILE A 15 -16.55 -28.04 7.88
N THR A 16 -15.70 -28.39 6.92
CA THR A 16 -14.88 -27.41 6.19
C THR A 16 -15.73 -26.47 5.36
N LEU A 17 -16.78 -26.96 4.67
CA LEU A 17 -17.72 -26.09 3.93
C LEU A 17 -18.47 -25.11 4.84
N ASN A 18 -18.90 -25.53 6.04
CA ASN A 18 -19.61 -24.67 6.98
C ASN A 18 -18.68 -23.67 7.71
N SER A 19 -17.42 -24.04 7.93
CA SER A 19 -16.46 -23.18 8.65
C SER A 19 -16.10 -21.92 7.85
N PHE A 20 -16.07 -22.00 6.52
CA PHE A 20 -15.86 -20.83 5.65
C PHE A 20 -17.14 -20.02 5.40
N SER A 21 -18.32 -20.59 5.65
CA SER A 21 -19.63 -19.92 5.52
C SER A 21 -19.97 -19.02 6.72
N GLN A 22 -19.15 -19.00 7.77
CA GLN A 22 -19.47 -18.32 9.04
C GLN A 22 -18.66 -17.05 9.34
N ASN A 23 -17.83 -16.57 8.40
CA ASN A 23 -17.21 -15.24 8.54
C ASN A 23 -18.22 -14.15 8.18
N LYS A 24 -19.28 -14.03 8.99
CA LYS A 24 -20.23 -12.93 8.87
C LYS A 24 -19.56 -11.66 9.41
N ARG A 25 -19.60 -10.59 8.64
CA ARG A 25 -19.11 -9.28 9.08
C ARG A 25 -19.94 -8.80 10.28
N ILE A 26 -19.31 -8.00 11.14
CA ILE A 26 -19.98 -7.38 12.28
C ILE A 26 -20.41 -5.99 11.83
N VAL A 27 -21.72 -5.78 11.68
CA VAL A 27 -22.30 -4.51 11.22
C VAL A 27 -23.20 -3.93 12.31
N TYR A 28 -22.89 -2.73 12.76
CA TYR A 28 -23.73 -1.93 13.66
C TYR A 28 -24.42 -0.83 12.86
N ILE A 29 -25.74 -0.76 12.93
CA ILE A 29 -26.51 0.29 12.27
C ILE A 29 -26.71 1.44 13.26
N ASN A 30 -26.45 2.67 12.80
CA ASN A 30 -26.75 3.88 13.57
C ASN A 30 -28.23 3.87 14.02
N PRO A 31 -28.53 3.97 15.32
CA PRO A 31 -29.89 3.82 15.85
C PRO A 31 -30.86 4.91 15.38
N SER A 32 -30.36 6.03 14.84
CA SER A 32 -31.19 7.12 14.30
C SER A 32 -31.59 6.92 12.83
N VAL A 33 -31.16 5.85 12.17
CA VAL A 33 -31.53 5.56 10.78
C VAL A 33 -32.96 5.03 10.73
N ASP A 34 -33.77 5.53 9.80
CA ASP A 34 -35.13 5.03 9.54
C ASP A 34 -35.07 3.66 8.85
N THR A 35 -34.97 2.62 9.66
CA THR A 35 -34.97 1.23 9.20
C THR A 35 -36.36 0.76 8.76
N LEU A 36 -37.44 1.53 8.94
CA LEU A 36 -38.76 1.15 8.44
C LEU A 36 -38.94 1.50 6.95
N ASN A 37 -38.09 2.37 6.40
CA ASN A 37 -38.17 2.78 5.01
C ASN A 37 -37.82 1.63 4.04
N PRO A 38 -38.70 1.26 3.09
CA PRO A 38 -38.41 0.21 2.10
C PRO A 38 -37.18 0.49 1.23
N HIS A 39 -36.88 1.76 0.93
CA HIS A 39 -35.69 2.14 0.18
C HIS A 39 -34.41 1.89 0.99
N PHE A 40 -34.46 2.15 2.31
CA PHE A 40 -33.35 1.83 3.20
C PHE A 40 -33.04 0.32 3.12
N HIS A 41 -34.05 -0.53 3.32
CA HIS A 41 -33.87 -1.98 3.29
C HIS A 41 -33.25 -2.49 1.98
N GLN A 42 -33.70 -1.97 0.84
CA GLN A 42 -33.19 -2.38 -0.46
C GLN A 42 -31.73 -2.01 -0.66
N VAL A 43 -31.36 -0.76 -0.34
CA VAL A 43 -29.98 -0.27 -0.50
C VAL A 43 -29.05 -0.91 0.53
N PHE A 44 -29.49 -1.04 1.79
CA PHE A 44 -28.72 -1.71 2.83
C PHE A 44 -28.47 -3.18 2.48
N ALA A 45 -29.50 -3.92 2.05
CA ALA A 45 -29.33 -5.31 1.63
C ALA A 45 -28.40 -5.45 0.42
N PHE A 46 -28.46 -4.52 -0.54
CA PHE A 46 -27.52 -4.50 -1.67
C PHE A 46 -26.07 -4.32 -1.20
N TRP A 47 -25.82 -3.36 -0.31
CA TRP A 47 -24.50 -3.08 0.25
C TRP A 47 -23.97 -4.23 1.11
N GLU A 48 -24.82 -4.79 1.97
CA GLU A 48 -24.47 -5.93 2.82
C GLU A 48 -24.02 -7.12 1.97
N ASN A 49 -24.78 -7.45 0.91
CA ASN A 49 -24.43 -8.53 0.00
C ASN A 49 -23.10 -8.29 -0.74
N TYR A 50 -22.84 -7.07 -1.21
CA TYR A 50 -21.57 -6.72 -1.84
C TYR A 50 -20.40 -6.94 -0.88
N MET A 51 -20.48 -6.33 0.30
CA MET A 51 -19.39 -6.33 1.26
C MET A 51 -19.14 -7.72 1.87
N ASP A 52 -20.17 -8.54 2.04
CA ASP A 52 -20.02 -9.93 2.48
C ASP A 52 -19.23 -10.76 1.45
N LYS A 53 -19.54 -10.60 0.16
CA LYS A 53 -18.80 -11.26 -0.92
C LYS A 53 -17.37 -10.74 -1.02
N LEU A 54 -17.19 -9.42 -0.93
CA LEU A 54 -15.86 -8.80 -0.97
C LEU A 54 -15.01 -9.30 0.19
N ASN A 55 -15.56 -9.38 1.40
CA ASN A 55 -14.85 -9.90 2.57
C ASN A 55 -14.39 -11.36 2.39
N ILE A 56 -15.23 -12.22 1.82
CA ILE A 56 -14.85 -13.61 1.51
C ILE A 56 -13.70 -13.65 0.51
N ALA A 57 -13.78 -12.89 -0.58
CA ALA A 57 -12.70 -12.80 -1.57
C ALA A 57 -11.41 -12.25 -0.93
N ASN A 58 -11.55 -11.23 -0.08
CA ASN A 58 -10.44 -10.59 0.59
C ASN A 58 -9.70 -11.54 1.54
N ILE A 59 -10.44 -12.29 2.38
CA ILE A 59 -9.87 -13.31 3.28
C ILE A 59 -9.11 -14.38 2.48
N ARG A 60 -9.70 -14.86 1.37
CA ARG A 60 -9.05 -15.87 0.51
C ARG A 60 -7.75 -15.36 -0.10
N SER A 61 -7.71 -14.07 -0.43
CA SER A 61 -6.51 -13.39 -0.95
C SER A 61 -5.52 -12.93 0.12
N ARG A 62 -5.83 -13.13 1.41
CA ARG A 62 -5.07 -12.60 2.55
C ARG A 62 -4.91 -11.07 2.53
N GLY A 63 -5.95 -10.35 2.11
CA GLY A 63 -5.93 -8.88 2.05
C GLY A 63 -5.27 -8.29 0.81
N LEU A 64 -4.98 -9.13 -0.20
CA LEU A 64 -4.21 -8.78 -1.41
C LEU A 64 -4.99 -9.14 -2.68
N LEU A 65 -6.24 -8.72 -2.76
CA LEU A 65 -7.09 -8.98 -3.92
C LEU A 65 -6.63 -8.14 -5.11
N THR A 66 -6.12 -8.81 -6.15
CA THR A 66 -5.58 -8.17 -7.36
C THR A 66 -6.52 -8.19 -8.56
N LYS A 67 -7.66 -8.87 -8.43
CA LYS A 67 -8.69 -8.99 -9.46
C LYS A 67 -10.04 -9.29 -8.83
N PHE A 68 -11.11 -8.81 -9.46
CA PHE A 68 -12.46 -9.23 -9.12
C PHE A 68 -12.85 -10.47 -9.91
N ASP A 69 -13.70 -11.30 -9.29
CA ASP A 69 -14.40 -12.36 -10.01
C ASP A 69 -15.66 -11.79 -10.70
N ASP A 70 -16.23 -12.58 -11.61
CA ASP A 70 -17.41 -12.19 -12.38
C ASP A 70 -18.58 -11.79 -11.49
N GLU A 71 -18.69 -12.39 -10.30
CA GLU A 71 -19.76 -12.12 -9.34
C GLU A 71 -19.62 -10.73 -8.71
N LEU A 72 -18.44 -10.38 -8.20
CA LEU A 72 -18.17 -9.04 -7.64
C LEU A 72 -18.33 -7.94 -8.69
N ILE A 73 -17.92 -8.20 -9.94
CA ILE A 73 -18.08 -7.25 -11.06
C ILE A 73 -19.54 -6.89 -11.26
N THR A 74 -20.49 -7.82 -11.03
CA THR A 74 -21.92 -7.54 -11.24
C THR A 74 -22.50 -6.45 -10.33
N TYR A 75 -21.84 -6.11 -9.22
CA TYR A 75 -22.28 -5.04 -8.31
C TYR A 75 -21.99 -3.64 -8.84
N TRP A 76 -21.08 -3.52 -9.80
CA TRP A 76 -20.59 -2.24 -10.31
C TRP A 76 -21.35 -1.80 -11.55
N ASN A 77 -21.52 -0.49 -11.71
CA ASN A 77 -22.09 0.06 -12.92
C ASN A 77 -21.14 -0.21 -14.11
N LYS A 78 -21.71 -0.46 -15.29
CA LYS A 78 -20.93 -0.76 -16.49
C LYS A 78 -19.90 0.33 -16.84
N SER A 79 -20.26 1.60 -16.62
CA SER A 79 -19.33 2.72 -16.85
C SER A 79 -18.05 2.62 -16.01
N GLU A 80 -18.13 2.06 -14.80
CA GLU A 80 -16.99 1.84 -13.92
C GLU A 80 -16.14 0.67 -14.41
N THR A 81 -16.77 -0.45 -14.78
CA THR A 81 -16.08 -1.66 -15.25
C THR A 81 -15.45 -1.47 -16.63
N ASP A 82 -16.00 -0.58 -17.46
CA ASP A 82 -15.42 -0.19 -18.74
C ASP A 82 -14.19 0.73 -18.53
N SER A 83 -14.15 1.48 -17.42
CA SER A 83 -13.07 2.43 -17.10
C SER A 83 -11.94 1.80 -16.30
N PHE A 84 -12.25 0.85 -15.42
CA PHE A 84 -11.32 0.24 -14.49
C PHE A 84 -11.49 -1.27 -14.47
N ALA A 85 -10.39 -2.00 -14.67
CA ALA A 85 -10.39 -3.46 -14.55
C ALA A 85 -10.69 -3.93 -13.11
N PHE A 86 -10.34 -3.08 -12.13
CA PHE A 86 -10.67 -3.25 -10.73
C PHE A 86 -11.54 -2.07 -10.29
N PRO A 87 -12.89 -2.18 -10.34
CA PRO A 87 -13.77 -1.03 -10.20
C PRO A 87 -13.87 -0.49 -8.76
N ASP A 88 -13.51 -1.28 -7.73
CA ASP A 88 -13.46 -0.78 -6.35
C ASP A 88 -12.18 0.04 -6.10
N LEU A 89 -12.31 1.35 -6.31
CA LEU A 89 -11.20 2.26 -6.13
C LEU A 89 -10.86 2.46 -4.64
N TYR A 90 -11.81 2.33 -3.71
CA TYR A 90 -11.53 2.39 -2.26
C TYR A 90 -10.56 1.28 -1.86
N TYR A 91 -10.85 0.06 -2.30
CA TYR A 91 -9.98 -1.09 -2.09
C TYR A 91 -8.62 -0.88 -2.76
N SER A 92 -8.61 -0.34 -3.99
CA SER A 92 -7.37 0.02 -4.69
C SER A 92 -6.53 1.03 -3.89
N PHE A 93 -7.13 2.11 -3.40
CA PHE A 93 -6.47 3.09 -2.53
C PHE A 93 -5.92 2.43 -1.27
N MET A 94 -6.73 1.62 -0.58
CA MET A 94 -6.31 0.91 0.62
C MET A 94 -5.24 -0.15 0.35
N SER A 95 -5.10 -0.63 -0.88
CA SER A 95 -4.03 -1.53 -1.28
C SER A 95 -2.68 -0.82 -1.47
N THR A 96 -2.67 0.51 -1.60
CA THR A 96 -1.42 1.30 -1.80
C THR A 96 -0.57 1.46 -0.55
N ILE A 97 -1.15 1.13 0.59
CA ILE A 97 -0.63 1.35 1.94
C ILE A 97 -0.39 0.01 2.66
N GLY A 98 -0.49 -1.11 1.93
CA GLY A 98 -0.45 -2.47 2.45
C GLY A 98 -1.75 -3.22 2.18
N ASN A 99 -2.07 -4.20 3.02
CA ASN A 99 -3.23 -5.05 2.84
C ASN A 99 -4.54 -4.31 3.16
N ALA A 100 -5.53 -4.42 2.27
CA ALA A 100 -6.82 -3.77 2.43
C ALA A 100 -7.75 -4.60 3.34
N TRP A 101 -7.56 -4.50 4.65
CA TRP A 101 -8.31 -5.31 5.65
C TRP A 101 -9.62 -4.71 6.16
N TYR A 102 -10.03 -3.52 5.70
CA TYR A 102 -11.23 -2.84 6.21
C TYR A 102 -12.52 -3.67 6.06
N THR A 103 -12.57 -4.64 5.14
CA THR A 103 -13.72 -5.55 4.98
C THR A 103 -13.88 -6.53 6.16
N ASN A 104 -12.79 -6.74 6.91
CA ASN A 104 -12.72 -7.62 8.08
C ASN A 104 -12.88 -6.86 9.39
N ASP A 105 -12.86 -5.52 9.33
CA ASP A 105 -13.06 -4.64 10.47
C ASP A 105 -14.53 -4.64 10.92
N ILE A 106 -14.78 -4.02 12.07
CA ILE A 106 -16.14 -3.76 12.54
C ILE A 106 -16.70 -2.61 11.71
N GLU A 107 -17.84 -2.82 11.07
CA GLU A 107 -18.55 -1.80 10.30
C GLU A 107 -19.61 -1.10 11.17
N TYR A 108 -19.61 0.23 11.13
CA TYR A 108 -20.67 1.09 11.62
C TYR A 108 -21.36 1.74 10.42
N PHE A 109 -22.53 1.22 10.06
CA PHE A 109 -23.37 1.75 9.00
C PHE A 109 -24.05 3.04 9.48
N LEU A 110 -23.61 4.19 8.97
CA LEU A 110 -24.01 5.50 9.51
C LEU A 110 -25.33 6.00 8.91
N GLY A 111 -25.61 5.65 7.65
CA GLY A 111 -26.89 5.99 7.01
C GLY A 111 -26.83 6.01 5.49
N ILE A 112 -27.97 6.37 4.90
CA ILE A 112 -28.17 6.54 3.45
C ILE A 112 -28.73 7.93 3.20
N ALA A 113 -28.13 8.66 2.26
CA ALA A 113 -28.68 9.93 1.76
C ALA A 113 -29.17 9.74 0.31
N GLN A 114 -30.43 10.08 0.05
CA GLN A 114 -30.91 10.19 -1.33
C GLN A 114 -30.46 11.53 -1.91
N ARG A 115 -29.78 11.50 -3.07
CA ARG A 115 -29.28 12.71 -3.74
C ARG A 115 -30.22 13.19 -4.82
N ASP A 116 -30.88 12.28 -5.52
CA ASP A 116 -31.94 12.56 -6.48
C ASP A 116 -32.85 11.33 -6.69
N SER A 117 -33.61 11.29 -7.79
CA SER A 117 -34.59 10.24 -8.07
C SER A 117 -33.99 8.84 -8.23
N ASN A 118 -32.71 8.72 -8.60
CA ASN A 118 -32.07 7.42 -8.81
C ASN A 118 -30.71 7.25 -8.13
N ARG A 119 -30.14 8.29 -7.50
CA ARG A 119 -28.86 8.22 -6.80
C ARG A 119 -28.99 8.33 -5.29
N TYR A 120 -28.21 7.50 -4.62
CA TYR A 120 -28.07 7.41 -3.18
C TYR A 120 -26.59 7.43 -2.80
N GLU A 121 -26.30 7.77 -1.54
CA GLU A 121 -24.97 7.64 -0.95
C GLU A 121 -25.06 6.87 0.34
N ILE A 122 -24.20 5.86 0.49
CA ILE A 122 -23.98 5.15 1.74
C ILE A 122 -22.82 5.81 2.47
N LYS A 123 -22.97 6.03 3.78
CA LYS A 123 -21.89 6.45 4.66
C LYS A 123 -21.61 5.36 5.68
N THR A 124 -20.36 4.92 5.75
CA THR A 124 -19.95 3.84 6.67
C THR A 124 -18.58 4.13 7.29
N LEU A 125 -18.41 3.73 8.55
CA LEU A 125 -17.17 3.83 9.31
C LEU A 125 -16.70 2.43 9.68
N PHE A 126 -15.43 2.14 9.43
CA PHE A 126 -14.75 0.94 9.86
C PHE A 126 -13.86 1.22 11.07
N THR A 127 -13.87 0.31 12.02
CA THR A 127 -12.97 0.33 13.18
C THR A 127 -12.25 -0.99 13.29
N THR A 128 -10.96 -0.94 13.63
CA THR A 128 -10.17 -2.15 13.81
C THR A 128 -10.74 -3.04 14.91
N ARG A 129 -10.61 -4.36 14.75
CA ARG A 129 -11.14 -5.30 15.74
C ARG A 129 -10.43 -5.17 17.09
N GLN A 130 -11.12 -5.56 18.17
CA GLN A 130 -10.61 -5.52 19.55
C GLN A 130 -9.40 -6.44 19.79
N ASP A 131 -9.21 -7.46 18.95
CA ASP A 131 -8.08 -8.39 18.97
C ASP A 131 -6.90 -7.91 18.09
N SER A 132 -7.03 -6.78 17.40
CA SER A 132 -5.94 -6.18 16.61
C SER A 132 -4.99 -5.33 17.44
N PHE A 133 -3.83 -4.96 16.89
CA PHE A 133 -2.89 -4.02 17.52
C PHE A 133 -3.52 -2.64 17.77
N PHE A 134 -4.48 -2.22 16.95
CA PHE A 134 -5.15 -0.92 17.03
C PHE A 134 -6.51 -0.98 17.76
N LYS A 135 -6.83 -2.07 18.47
CA LYS A 135 -8.02 -2.31 19.32
C LYS A 135 -9.13 -1.24 19.26
N GLY A 136 -10.07 -1.38 18.32
CA GLY A 136 -11.25 -0.52 18.24
C GLY A 136 -11.01 0.89 17.66
N PHE A 137 -9.81 1.17 17.17
CA PHE A 137 -9.49 2.48 16.60
C PHE A 137 -10.18 2.68 15.22
N PRO A 138 -10.75 3.87 14.94
CA PRO A 138 -11.26 4.21 13.61
C PRO A 138 -10.20 4.02 12.53
N SER A 139 -10.48 3.16 11.55
CA SER A 139 -9.55 2.86 10.45
C SER A 139 -9.87 3.68 9.20
N LEU A 140 -11.13 3.66 8.77
CA LEU A 140 -11.57 4.21 7.49
C LEU A 140 -13.03 4.65 7.56
N MET A 141 -13.36 5.82 7.02
CA MET A 141 -14.74 6.24 6.76
C MET A 141 -14.91 6.54 5.29
N ILE A 142 -15.93 5.96 4.66
CA ILE A 142 -16.18 6.11 3.23
C ILE A 142 -17.61 6.56 2.94
N THR A 143 -17.73 7.33 1.85
CA THR A 143 -18.97 7.65 1.16
C THR A 143 -19.00 6.89 -0.16
N VAL A 144 -20.01 6.05 -0.35
CA VAL A 144 -20.16 5.18 -1.53
C VAL A 144 -21.42 5.58 -2.31
N PRO A 145 -21.27 6.17 -3.52
CA PRO A 145 -22.40 6.46 -4.38
C PRO A 145 -23.01 5.20 -4.99
N ILE A 146 -24.34 5.17 -5.08
CA ILE A 146 -25.13 4.07 -5.63
C ILE A 146 -26.15 4.65 -6.59
N ILE A 147 -26.34 3.98 -7.73
CA ILE A 147 -27.40 4.31 -8.69
C ILE A 147 -28.39 3.17 -8.83
N LYS A 148 -29.68 3.51 -8.84
CA LYS A 148 -30.77 2.61 -9.16
C LYS A 148 -30.92 2.52 -10.68
N THR A 149 -30.79 1.30 -11.20
CA THR A 149 -31.02 0.94 -12.61
C THR A 149 -32.31 0.14 -12.75
N GLU A 150 -32.78 -0.11 -13.98
CA GLU A 150 -34.09 -0.72 -14.25
C GLU A 150 -34.35 -2.08 -13.58
N GLY A 151 -33.31 -2.79 -13.10
CA GLY A 151 -33.47 -4.07 -12.40
C GLY A 151 -32.67 -4.24 -11.10
N SER A 152 -31.82 -3.29 -10.70
CA SER A 152 -30.98 -3.42 -9.50
C SER A 152 -30.29 -2.11 -9.11
N TYR A 153 -29.67 -2.09 -7.94
CA TYR A 153 -28.70 -1.06 -7.56
C TYR A 153 -27.32 -1.40 -8.12
N LYS A 154 -26.51 -0.37 -8.41
CA LYS A 154 -25.12 -0.50 -8.85
C LYS A 154 -24.24 0.50 -8.11
N LEU A 155 -23.04 0.07 -7.75
CA LEU A 155 -21.98 0.91 -7.19
C LEU A 155 -21.40 1.82 -8.27
N LEU A 156 -21.06 3.03 -7.87
CA LEU A 156 -20.31 4.02 -8.65
C LEU A 156 -19.07 4.44 -7.85
N ASN A 157 -18.02 4.86 -8.55
CA ASN A 157 -16.90 5.49 -7.88
C ASN A 157 -17.20 6.97 -7.63
N PHE A 158 -16.77 7.48 -6.48
CA PHE A 158 -16.85 8.92 -6.20
C PHE A 158 -16.09 9.74 -7.27
N LEU A 159 -14.94 9.23 -7.72
CA LEU A 159 -14.12 9.81 -8.78
C LEU A 159 -14.91 10.05 -10.08
N SER A 160 -15.83 9.14 -10.42
CA SER A 160 -16.64 9.23 -11.64
C SER A 160 -17.72 10.31 -11.57
N LEU A 161 -18.01 10.81 -10.37
CA LEU A 161 -18.95 11.90 -10.12
C LEU A 161 -18.25 13.25 -9.88
N GLU A 162 -16.93 13.24 -9.72
CA GLU A 162 -16.13 14.41 -9.34
C GLU A 162 -15.78 15.25 -10.57
N ASN A 163 -16.36 16.45 -10.66
CA ASN A 163 -16.15 17.35 -11.79
C ASN A 163 -14.87 18.19 -11.66
N HIS A 164 -14.25 18.23 -10.47
CA HIS A 164 -13.04 19.00 -10.22
C HIS A 164 -11.75 18.20 -10.48
N VAL A 165 -11.84 16.92 -10.88
CA VAL A 165 -10.66 16.12 -11.24
C VAL A 165 -10.45 16.17 -12.75
N THR A 166 -9.33 16.75 -13.16
CA THR A 166 -8.85 16.82 -14.53
C THR A 166 -7.95 15.62 -14.84
N LYS A 167 -8.02 15.14 -16.09
CA LYS A 167 -7.14 14.08 -16.61
C LYS A 167 -6.17 14.63 -17.64
N ARG A 168 -4.91 14.22 -17.58
CA ARG A 168 -3.90 14.51 -18.61
C ARG A 168 -3.11 13.26 -18.94
N LYS A 169 -3.05 12.89 -20.22
CA LYS A 169 -2.30 11.72 -20.67
C LYS A 169 -0.97 12.14 -21.28
N LEU A 170 0.12 11.54 -20.80
CA LEU A 170 1.46 11.61 -21.39
C LEU A 170 1.96 10.18 -21.61
N ARG A 171 2.08 9.77 -22.88
CA ARG A 171 2.40 8.39 -23.28
C ARG A 171 1.53 7.36 -22.54
N ASN A 172 2.11 6.57 -21.66
CA ASN A 172 1.42 5.48 -20.94
C ASN A 172 0.91 5.90 -19.55
N ILE A 173 1.13 7.15 -19.14
CA ILE A 173 0.71 7.66 -17.84
C ILE A 173 -0.50 8.57 -18.04
N THR A 174 -1.59 8.27 -17.33
CA THR A 174 -2.74 9.15 -17.20
C THR A 174 -2.71 9.79 -15.82
N TYR A 175 -2.45 11.08 -15.78
CA TYR A 175 -2.42 11.88 -14.56
C TYR A 175 -3.84 12.36 -14.22
N TYR A 176 -4.17 12.31 -12.93
CA TYR A 176 -5.42 12.77 -12.33
C TYR A 176 -5.07 13.80 -11.27
N PHE A 177 -5.62 15.01 -11.38
CA PHE A 177 -5.33 16.12 -10.47
C PHE A 177 -6.51 17.09 -10.39
N SER A 178 -6.57 17.87 -9.32
CA SER A 178 -7.60 18.89 -9.11
C SER A 178 -7.48 20.04 -10.12
N ASP A 179 -8.59 20.70 -10.46
CA ASP A 179 -8.63 21.92 -11.27
C ASP A 179 -7.79 23.08 -10.70
N LYS A 180 -7.48 23.03 -9.39
CA LYS A 180 -6.59 23.98 -8.70
C LYS A 180 -5.12 23.59 -8.71
N HIS A 181 -4.79 22.37 -9.14
CA HIS A 181 -3.42 21.90 -9.20
C HIS A 181 -2.75 22.38 -10.49
N SER A 182 -1.62 23.09 -10.36
CA SER A 182 -0.84 23.52 -11.51
C SER A 182 0.06 22.39 -11.97
N PHE A 183 -0.39 21.63 -12.97
CA PHE A 183 0.37 20.51 -13.52
C PHE A 183 1.74 20.94 -14.07
N ASP A 184 2.81 20.29 -13.62
CA ASP A 184 4.16 20.54 -14.12
C ASP A 184 4.55 19.56 -15.24
N ASP A 185 4.47 20.03 -16.48
CA ASP A 185 4.89 19.29 -17.67
C ASP A 185 6.35 18.86 -17.64
N SER A 186 7.22 19.69 -17.07
CA SER A 186 8.66 19.40 -17.04
C SER A 186 8.93 18.22 -16.13
N LEU A 187 8.28 18.15 -14.98
CA LEU A 187 8.37 17.01 -14.06
C LEU A 187 7.80 15.73 -14.67
N ALA A 188 6.67 15.80 -15.35
CA ALA A 188 6.08 14.64 -16.04
C ALA A 188 7.01 14.09 -17.15
N ILE A 189 7.64 14.98 -17.93
CA ILE A 189 8.61 14.59 -18.97
C ILE A 189 9.89 14.01 -18.34
N ILE A 190 10.33 14.52 -17.19
CA ILE A 190 11.46 13.97 -16.45
C ILE A 190 11.13 12.54 -15.98
N LEU A 191 9.93 12.31 -15.42
CA LEU A 191 9.50 10.99 -14.98
C LEU A 191 9.54 9.98 -16.13
N ASP A 192 8.97 10.36 -17.28
CA ASP A 192 8.94 9.51 -18.48
C ASP A 192 10.35 9.07 -18.92
N LYS A 193 11.31 10.01 -18.95
CA LYS A 193 12.72 9.69 -19.25
C LYS A 193 13.35 8.77 -18.20
N ARG A 194 13.06 9.01 -16.92
CA ARG A 194 13.59 8.17 -15.82
C ARG A 194 13.03 6.75 -15.90
N ILE A 195 11.75 6.59 -16.23
CA ILE A 195 11.11 5.29 -16.48
C ILE A 195 11.80 4.57 -17.64
N ASP A 196 12.02 5.24 -18.77
CA ASP A 196 12.70 4.63 -19.92
C ASP A 196 14.11 4.17 -19.56
N ASN A 197 14.88 4.99 -18.84
CA ASN A 197 16.22 4.64 -18.37
C ASN A 197 16.21 3.42 -17.43
N PHE A 198 15.27 3.40 -16.46
CA PHE A 198 15.13 2.28 -15.52
C PHE A 198 14.74 1.00 -16.26
N LYS A 199 13.76 1.08 -17.17
CA LYS A 199 13.34 -0.06 -18.00
C LYS A 199 14.48 -0.60 -18.86
N GLN A 200 15.26 0.27 -19.48
CA GLN A 200 16.44 -0.14 -20.25
C GLN A 200 17.45 -0.86 -19.35
N GLY A 201 17.76 -0.30 -18.18
CA GLY A 201 18.71 -0.90 -17.24
C GLY A 201 18.28 -2.29 -16.76
N PHE A 202 17.00 -2.49 -16.46
CA PHE A 202 16.46 -3.76 -15.97
C PHE A 202 16.00 -4.72 -17.09
N ASN A 203 16.08 -4.31 -18.36
CA ASN A 203 15.53 -5.02 -19.52
C ASN A 203 14.02 -5.30 -19.38
N ILE A 204 13.25 -4.29 -18.97
CA ILE A 204 11.80 -4.36 -18.82
C ILE A 204 11.14 -3.91 -20.13
N SER A 205 10.40 -4.82 -20.77
CA SER A 205 9.68 -4.56 -22.02
C SER A 205 8.23 -4.12 -21.83
N SER A 206 7.67 -4.22 -20.61
CA SER A 206 6.26 -3.95 -20.35
C SER A 206 5.91 -2.47 -20.57
N ASN A 207 4.78 -2.22 -21.24
CA ASN A 207 4.21 -0.89 -21.45
C ASN A 207 2.96 -0.72 -20.58
N LEU A 208 3.16 -0.78 -19.27
CA LEU A 208 2.10 -0.62 -18.28
C LEU A 208 1.40 0.73 -18.49
N GLN A 209 0.07 0.72 -18.61
CA GLN A 209 -0.72 1.94 -18.49
C GLN A 209 -0.83 2.26 -17.00
N ILE A 210 -0.36 3.45 -16.59
CA ILE A 210 -0.31 3.89 -15.20
C ILE A 210 -1.39 4.95 -14.96
N ASN A 211 -2.17 4.79 -13.89
CA ASN A 211 -3.07 5.82 -13.39
C ASN A 211 -2.39 6.57 -12.24
N TYR A 212 -1.99 7.82 -12.47
CA TYR A 212 -1.18 8.60 -11.54
C TYR A 212 -2.02 9.71 -10.91
N PHE A 213 -2.31 9.61 -9.62
CA PHE A 213 -3.07 10.62 -8.88
C PHE A 213 -2.11 11.55 -8.16
N VAL A 214 -2.18 12.85 -8.45
CA VAL A 214 -1.26 13.85 -7.93
C VAL A 214 -2.00 15.02 -7.30
N ALA A 215 -1.61 15.37 -6.08
CA ALA A 215 -2.16 16.51 -5.34
C ALA A 215 -1.13 17.05 -4.35
N ASN A 216 -1.48 18.12 -3.62
CA ASN A 216 -0.60 18.68 -2.59
C ASN A 216 -0.44 17.79 -1.35
N ASN A 217 -1.36 16.85 -1.12
CA ASN A 217 -1.34 15.90 -0.01
C ASN A 217 -2.24 14.70 -0.32
N ILE A 218 -2.08 13.63 0.46
CA ILE A 218 -2.85 12.38 0.28
C ILE A 218 -4.33 12.54 0.66
N THR A 219 -4.67 13.47 1.56
CA THR A 219 -6.06 13.76 1.97
C THR A 219 -6.92 14.23 0.80
N GLU A 220 -6.35 15.07 -0.07
CA GLU A 220 -7.05 15.55 -1.27
C GLU A 220 -7.32 14.39 -2.23
N ILE A 221 -6.29 13.55 -2.47
CA ILE A 221 -6.42 12.34 -3.28
C ILE A 221 -7.49 11.43 -2.69
N SER A 222 -7.45 11.11 -1.40
CA SER A 222 -8.37 10.16 -0.77
C SER A 222 -9.84 10.58 -0.93
N LYS A 223 -10.13 11.89 -0.92
CA LYS A 223 -11.47 12.41 -1.15
C LYS A 223 -12.01 12.10 -2.54
N TRP A 224 -11.16 12.07 -3.57
CA TRP A 224 -11.58 11.66 -4.93
C TRP A 224 -12.02 10.19 -4.97
N PHE A 225 -11.52 9.38 -4.04
CA PHE A 225 -11.93 8.00 -3.87
C PHE A 225 -13.15 7.87 -2.97
N GLY A 226 -13.73 8.95 -2.42
CA GLY A 226 -14.85 8.91 -1.48
C GLY A 226 -14.45 8.57 -0.05
N ILE A 227 -13.18 8.73 0.32
CA ILE A 227 -12.68 8.48 1.67
C ILE A 227 -12.76 9.77 2.49
N ASP A 228 -13.66 9.79 3.47
CA ASP A 228 -13.89 10.94 4.36
C ASP A 228 -12.90 11.00 5.53
N TYR A 229 -12.43 9.84 5.98
CA TYR A 229 -11.42 9.72 7.04
C TYR A 229 -10.58 8.47 6.78
N TYR A 230 -9.27 8.58 7.00
CA TYR A 230 -8.35 7.46 6.94
C TYR A 230 -7.21 7.68 7.93
N PHE A 231 -6.96 6.68 8.78
CA PHE A 231 -6.15 6.89 9.97
C PHE A 231 -4.71 7.35 9.69
N THR A 232 -4.07 6.90 8.60
CA THR A 232 -2.67 7.32 8.34
C THR A 232 -2.53 8.76 7.84
N ASP A 233 -3.64 9.42 7.51
CA ASP A 233 -3.63 10.85 7.24
C ASP A 233 -3.23 11.66 8.50
N TYR A 234 -3.46 11.09 9.70
CA TYR A 234 -3.27 11.76 10.99
C TYR A 234 -2.12 11.20 11.84
N ILE A 235 -1.28 10.30 11.32
CA ILE A 235 -0.20 9.68 12.12
C ILE A 235 1.04 10.57 12.26
N SER A 236 1.24 11.54 11.37
CA SER A 236 2.36 12.50 11.46
C SER A 236 2.02 13.83 10.80
N ILE A 237 2.50 14.90 11.41
CA ILE A 237 2.41 16.28 10.90
C ILE A 237 3.25 16.43 9.61
N SER A 238 4.23 15.55 9.37
CA SER A 238 5.10 15.55 8.18
C SER A 238 4.53 14.80 6.98
N ASN A 239 3.36 14.14 7.09
CA ASN A 239 2.76 13.29 6.05
C ASN A 239 2.24 14.04 4.80
N LEU A 240 2.68 15.28 4.57
CA LEU A 240 2.32 16.06 3.39
C LEU A 240 2.84 15.41 2.11
N ILE A 241 4.03 14.78 2.16
CA ILE A 241 4.59 14.04 1.03
C ILE A 241 4.44 12.54 1.28
N LYS A 242 3.54 11.90 0.55
CA LYS A 242 3.30 10.46 0.63
C LYS A 242 3.12 9.86 -0.76
N GLY A 243 3.93 8.85 -1.04
CA GLY A 243 3.78 7.95 -2.17
C GLY A 243 2.95 6.72 -1.80
N GLY A 244 2.37 6.09 -2.81
CA GLY A 244 1.83 4.73 -2.70
C GLY A 244 1.57 4.16 -4.08
N TYR A 245 1.63 2.84 -4.19
CA TYR A 245 1.39 2.14 -5.45
C TYR A 245 0.52 0.90 -5.24
N THR A 246 -0.25 0.53 -6.27
CA THR A 246 -0.88 -0.80 -6.31
C THR A 246 -1.00 -1.30 -7.74
N THR A 247 -0.87 -2.61 -7.93
CA THR A 247 -1.11 -3.25 -9.23
C THR A 247 -2.59 -3.21 -9.63
N ASN A 248 -3.49 -2.95 -8.68
CA ASN A 248 -4.89 -2.67 -8.98
C ASN A 248 -5.01 -1.40 -9.83
N ASN A 249 -5.38 -1.56 -11.10
CA ASN A 249 -5.39 -0.51 -12.11
C ASN A 249 -4.02 0.19 -12.32
N ASN A 250 -2.89 -0.43 -11.93
CA ASN A 250 -1.55 0.16 -11.97
C ASN A 250 -1.53 1.61 -11.44
N LEU A 251 -2.02 1.77 -10.23
CA LEU A 251 -2.30 3.06 -9.63
C LEU A 251 -1.09 3.56 -8.83
N ILE A 252 -0.78 4.84 -8.99
CA ILE A 252 0.22 5.60 -8.23
C ILE A 252 -0.48 6.76 -7.53
N LEU A 253 -0.15 6.96 -6.25
CA LEU A 253 -0.55 8.12 -5.47
C LEU A 253 0.70 8.96 -5.18
N SER A 254 0.62 10.26 -5.47
CA SER A 254 1.65 11.23 -5.14
C SER A 254 1.03 12.43 -4.46
N GLY A 255 0.89 12.36 -3.14
CA GLY A 255 0.57 13.53 -2.32
C GLY A 255 1.85 14.32 -2.06
N GLY A 256 1.91 15.58 -2.45
CA GLY A 256 3.03 16.50 -2.19
C GLY A 256 4.32 16.24 -2.97
N GLY A 257 4.39 15.16 -3.76
CA GLY A 257 5.58 14.77 -4.55
C GLY A 257 5.62 15.27 -5.99
N GLY A 258 4.51 15.81 -6.50
CA GLY A 258 4.39 16.28 -7.89
C GLY A 258 4.35 15.15 -8.92
N GLU A 259 4.64 15.47 -10.18
CA GLU A 259 4.50 14.59 -11.33
C GLU A 259 5.71 13.67 -11.57
N ASN A 260 6.71 13.70 -10.69
CA ASN A 260 7.99 12.96 -10.81
C ASN A 260 8.24 12.01 -9.64
N CYS A 261 7.26 11.15 -9.32
CA CYS A 261 7.41 10.10 -8.33
C CYS A 261 7.85 8.78 -8.97
N LEU A 262 9.16 8.61 -9.20
CA LEU A 262 9.69 7.37 -9.78
C LEU A 262 9.71 6.22 -8.75
N HIS A 263 9.86 6.51 -7.45
CA HIS A 263 9.91 5.48 -6.39
C HIS A 263 8.73 4.51 -6.51
N GLU A 264 7.52 5.05 -6.55
CA GLU A 264 6.30 4.26 -6.62
C GLU A 264 6.13 3.58 -7.99
N VAL A 265 6.60 4.21 -9.08
CA VAL A 265 6.57 3.60 -10.41
C VAL A 265 7.52 2.41 -10.51
N ILE A 266 8.67 2.46 -9.84
CA ILE A 266 9.63 1.33 -9.78
C ILE A 266 8.93 0.10 -9.24
N HIS A 267 8.16 0.21 -8.16
CA HIS A 267 7.43 -0.93 -7.62
C HIS A 267 6.46 -1.57 -8.63
N LEU A 268 5.70 -0.77 -9.41
CA LEU A 268 4.86 -1.31 -10.48
C LEU A 268 5.67 -2.01 -11.58
N LEU A 269 6.82 -1.44 -11.97
CA LEU A 269 7.70 -2.02 -12.99
C LEU A 269 8.32 -3.34 -12.52
N LEU A 270 8.61 -3.44 -11.21
CA LEU A 270 9.21 -4.61 -10.58
C LEU A 270 8.19 -5.69 -10.19
N ALA A 271 6.89 -5.37 -10.10
CA ALA A 271 5.83 -6.31 -9.71
C ALA A 271 5.74 -7.59 -10.58
N GLN A 272 6.31 -7.57 -11.79
CA GLN A 272 6.39 -8.76 -12.66
C GLN A 272 7.50 -9.75 -12.24
N PHE A 273 8.45 -9.32 -11.42
CA PHE A 273 9.56 -10.14 -10.96
C PHE A 273 9.18 -10.89 -9.69
N ASN A 274 9.49 -12.19 -9.67
CA ASN A 274 9.35 -13.03 -8.48
C ASN A 274 10.59 -12.84 -7.59
N HIS A 275 10.54 -11.85 -6.71
CA HIS A 275 11.46 -11.72 -5.58
C HIS A 275 10.90 -12.52 -4.40
N GLY A 276 11.78 -13.09 -3.56
CA GLY A 276 11.35 -13.85 -2.38
C GLY A 276 10.63 -12.97 -1.35
N GLN A 277 10.25 -13.52 -0.20
CA GLN A 277 9.51 -12.77 0.84
C GLN A 277 10.28 -11.60 1.47
N TYR A 278 11.61 -11.51 1.28
CA TYR A 278 12.41 -10.39 1.75
C TYR A 278 12.30 -9.16 0.83
N MET A 279 11.36 -8.28 1.15
CA MET A 279 10.97 -7.14 0.29
C MET A 279 11.81 -5.85 0.44
N TYR A 280 12.65 -5.72 1.47
CA TYR A 280 13.32 -4.45 1.78
C TYR A 280 14.34 -3.99 0.75
N PHE A 281 14.92 -4.92 -0.01
CA PHE A 281 15.85 -4.51 -1.06
C PHE A 281 15.15 -3.78 -2.21
N GLU A 282 13.90 -4.13 -2.51
CA GLU A 282 13.12 -3.41 -3.51
C GLU A 282 12.92 -1.93 -3.13
N GLU A 283 12.63 -1.66 -1.86
CA GLU A 283 12.56 -0.30 -1.32
C GLU A 283 13.89 0.45 -1.45
N GLY A 284 15.01 -0.25 -1.23
CA GLY A 284 16.35 0.31 -1.48
C GLY A 284 16.59 0.65 -2.96
N VAL A 285 16.13 -0.19 -3.89
CA VAL A 285 16.19 0.07 -5.34
C VAL A 285 15.34 1.28 -5.69
N ALA A 286 14.10 1.35 -5.18
CA ALA A 286 13.20 2.47 -5.38
C ALA A 286 13.77 3.78 -4.80
N CYS A 287 14.38 3.76 -3.62
CA CYS A 287 15.04 4.92 -3.03
C CYS A 287 16.28 5.39 -3.80
N PHE A 288 17.08 4.46 -4.34
CA PHE A 288 18.33 4.77 -5.03
C PHE A 288 18.10 5.38 -6.42
N PHE A 289 17.26 4.75 -7.23
CA PHE A 289 16.95 5.25 -8.59
C PHE A 289 15.87 6.32 -8.58
N GLY A 290 14.91 6.20 -7.65
CA GLY A 290 13.80 7.09 -7.42
C GLY A 290 14.16 8.24 -6.47
N GLU A 291 13.24 8.49 -5.56
CA GLU A 291 13.31 9.53 -4.55
C GLU A 291 12.64 8.99 -3.28
N HIS A 292 12.94 9.55 -2.12
CA HIS A 292 12.24 9.20 -0.90
C HIS A 292 11.70 10.48 -0.27
N VAL A 293 10.39 10.53 0.04
CA VAL A 293 9.72 11.72 0.61
C VAL A 293 10.04 13.00 -0.20
N GLY A 294 10.01 12.89 -1.54
CA GLY A 294 10.24 14.00 -2.48
C GLY A 294 11.69 14.47 -2.62
N LYS A 295 12.67 13.72 -2.09
CA LYS A 295 14.10 14.06 -2.18
C LYS A 295 14.92 12.93 -2.77
N GLU A 296 15.90 13.28 -3.58
CA GLU A 296 16.83 12.33 -4.20
C GLU A 296 17.72 11.62 -3.17
N TYR A 297 18.18 10.41 -3.53
CA TYR A 297 19.09 9.58 -2.73
C TYR A 297 20.26 10.34 -2.11
N TYR A 298 20.92 11.23 -2.87
CA TYR A 298 22.09 11.98 -2.42
C TYR A 298 21.82 12.90 -1.22
N THR A 299 20.58 13.37 -1.08
CA THR A 299 20.18 14.17 0.08
C THR A 299 20.08 13.29 1.33
N HIS A 300 19.46 12.12 1.19
CA HIS A 300 19.24 11.19 2.30
C HIS A 300 20.52 10.52 2.77
N ILE A 301 21.40 10.12 1.84
CA ILE A 301 22.64 9.41 2.19
C ILE A 301 23.57 10.24 3.08
N ARG A 302 23.61 11.56 2.89
CA ARG A 302 24.38 12.50 3.75
C ARG A 302 23.82 12.54 5.18
N GLN A 303 22.50 12.44 5.33
CA GLN A 303 21.86 12.41 6.65
C GLN A 303 22.03 11.03 7.29
N PHE A 304 21.87 9.97 6.50
CA PHE A 304 22.12 8.59 6.94
C PHE A 304 23.57 8.39 7.41
N LYS A 305 24.56 8.97 6.71
CA LYS A 305 25.97 9.03 7.14
C LYS A 305 26.09 9.62 8.55
N LYS A 306 25.50 10.79 8.78
CA LYS A 306 25.49 11.44 10.09
C LYS A 306 24.79 10.56 11.13
N TYR A 307 23.66 9.96 10.79
CA TYR A 307 22.92 9.07 11.69
C TYR A 307 23.78 7.88 12.14
N LEU A 308 24.42 7.16 11.21
CA LEU A 308 25.29 6.04 11.54
C LEU A 308 26.52 6.46 12.34
N ALA A 309 27.09 7.64 12.08
CA ALA A 309 28.23 8.16 12.84
C ALA A 309 27.88 8.46 14.31
N HIS A 310 26.65 8.92 14.59
CA HIS A 310 26.17 9.13 15.95
C HIS A 310 25.67 7.84 16.63
N ASN A 311 25.35 6.81 15.84
CA ASN A 311 24.82 5.54 16.32
C ASN A 311 25.79 4.38 16.01
N MET A 312 26.97 4.42 16.64
CA MET A 312 28.01 3.39 16.48
C MET A 312 27.62 2.01 17.04
N TRP A 313 26.56 1.94 17.87
CA TRP A 313 26.00 0.71 18.41
C TRP A 313 25.26 -0.13 17.35
N ILE A 314 24.83 0.50 16.25
CA ILE A 314 24.19 -0.19 15.11
C ILE A 314 25.24 -1.02 14.39
N ASN A 315 25.00 -2.33 14.31
CA ASN A 315 25.85 -3.28 13.59
C ASN A 315 25.06 -3.92 12.44
N LEU A 316 25.32 -3.43 11.22
CA LEU A 316 24.67 -3.92 10.00
C LEU A 316 25.12 -5.32 9.56
N SER A 317 26.10 -5.92 10.24
CA SER A 317 26.45 -7.34 10.08
C SER A 317 25.48 -8.25 10.85
N LYS A 318 24.74 -7.68 11.82
CA LYS A 318 23.77 -8.41 12.65
C LYS A 318 22.35 -8.24 12.12
N SER A 319 21.94 -7.01 11.81
CA SER A 319 20.59 -6.63 11.34
C SER A 319 20.67 -5.49 10.32
N LEU A 320 20.06 -5.67 9.15
CA LEU A 320 19.93 -4.65 8.10
C LEU A 320 18.78 -3.68 8.37
N TYR A 321 17.94 -3.97 9.36
CA TYR A 321 16.91 -3.03 9.84
C TYR A 321 17.51 -1.79 10.53
N GLY A 322 18.78 -1.88 10.95
CA GLY A 322 19.46 -0.79 11.67
C GLY A 322 19.13 -0.74 13.16
N TYR A 323 18.40 -1.71 13.69
CA TYR A 323 18.11 -1.91 15.12
C TYR A 323 18.02 -3.40 15.45
N TYR A 324 18.05 -3.75 16.74
CA TYR A 324 17.89 -5.12 17.21
C TYR A 324 16.47 -5.38 17.72
N GLU A 325 15.88 -6.56 17.47
CA GLU A 325 14.56 -6.94 18.02
C GLU A 325 14.48 -6.80 19.54
N SER A 326 15.59 -6.99 20.26
CA SER A 326 15.66 -6.78 21.72
C SER A 326 15.54 -5.32 22.15
N GLU A 327 15.74 -4.37 21.23
CA GLU A 327 15.60 -2.92 21.47
C GLU A 327 14.23 -2.39 21.01
N LEU A 328 13.54 -3.12 20.12
CA LEU A 328 12.14 -2.86 19.76
C LEU A 328 11.12 -3.60 20.64
N GLY A 329 11.58 -4.61 21.39
CA GLY A 329 10.82 -5.27 22.43
C GLY A 329 9.67 -6.15 21.93
N ASN A 330 9.82 -7.45 22.11
CA ASN A 330 8.72 -8.34 22.55
C ASN A 330 8.34 -8.04 24.02
N THR A 331 8.42 -6.80 24.45
CA THR A 331 7.92 -6.36 25.75
C THR A 331 6.53 -5.81 25.49
N GLU A 332 5.52 -6.48 26.04
CA GLU A 332 4.31 -5.79 26.46
C GLU A 332 4.70 -4.41 27.03
N TYR A 333 3.96 -3.37 26.66
CA TYR A 333 4.19 -1.96 26.99
C TYR A 333 4.34 -1.69 28.51
N SER A 334 5.45 -2.11 29.11
CA SER A 334 5.73 -2.03 30.54
C SER A 334 7.19 -1.65 30.79
N SER A 335 7.62 -0.50 30.24
CA SER A 335 8.73 0.22 30.87
C SER A 335 8.24 1.55 31.42
N GLU A 336 8.36 1.70 32.73
CA GLU A 336 7.99 2.90 33.50
C GLU A 336 8.97 4.06 33.30
N ASN A 337 10.00 3.89 32.45
CA ASN A 337 11.08 4.86 32.32
C ASN A 337 10.83 5.84 31.16
N ASN A 338 10.52 7.10 31.50
CA ASN A 338 10.17 8.17 30.56
C ASN A 338 11.28 8.58 29.58
N ASN A 339 12.54 8.16 29.80
CA ASN A 339 13.64 8.43 28.86
C ASN A 339 13.70 7.42 27.70
N ASP A 340 13.34 6.16 27.93
CA ASP A 340 13.33 5.14 26.87
C ASP A 340 12.13 5.32 25.93
N LYS A 341 10.97 5.70 26.49
CA LYS A 341 9.79 6.13 25.69
C LYS A 341 10.10 7.35 24.81
N ARG A 342 10.87 8.32 25.31
CA ARG A 342 11.27 9.51 24.53
C ARG A 342 12.31 9.21 23.45
N LYS A 343 13.19 8.24 23.68
CA LYS A 343 14.08 7.70 22.63
C LYS A 343 13.26 7.03 21.53
N LEU A 344 12.37 6.10 21.87
CA LEU A 344 11.46 5.40 20.93
C LEU A 344 10.55 6.35 20.13
N MET A 345 10.03 7.42 20.74
CA MET A 345 9.25 8.44 20.02
C MET A 345 10.10 9.28 19.05
N ARG A 346 11.32 9.67 19.45
CA ARG A 346 12.27 10.34 18.53
C ARG A 346 12.71 9.42 17.38
N TYR A 347 12.78 8.11 17.61
CA TYR A 347 13.04 7.13 16.55
C TYR A 347 11.89 7.08 15.55
N ARG A 348 10.63 7.09 16.00
CA ARG A 348 9.46 7.18 15.10
C ARG A 348 9.46 8.43 14.21
N ASP A 349 9.82 9.59 14.73
CA ASP A 349 9.87 10.83 13.95
C ASP A 349 11.02 10.86 12.91
N ILE A 350 12.13 10.17 13.20
CA ILE A 350 13.28 10.02 12.29
C ILE A 350 13.02 8.90 11.27
N ASP A 351 12.42 7.78 11.69
CA ASP A 351 11.96 6.70 10.80
C ASP A 351 10.84 7.16 9.86
N ALA A 352 9.98 8.08 10.30
CA ALA A 352 8.95 8.68 9.45
C ALA A 352 9.50 9.56 8.33
N ILE A 353 10.75 10.03 8.41
CA ILE A 353 11.37 10.90 7.40
C ILE A 353 12.44 10.16 6.57
N TYR A 354 13.13 9.17 7.16
CA TYR A 354 14.32 8.56 6.55
C TYR A 354 14.25 7.04 6.39
N ASN A 355 13.38 6.36 7.15
CA ASN A 355 13.20 4.91 7.17
C ASN A 355 14.55 4.15 7.08
N VAL A 356 15.26 3.99 8.22
CA VAL A 356 16.67 3.54 8.28
C VAL A 356 16.93 2.29 7.44
N GLN A 357 16.02 1.31 7.50
CA GLN A 357 16.13 0.09 6.70
C GLN A 357 16.15 0.37 5.19
N TYR A 358 15.37 1.32 4.68
CA TYR A 358 15.33 1.64 3.25
C TYR A 358 16.66 2.24 2.82
N MET A 359 17.24 3.11 3.66
CA MET A 359 18.55 3.70 3.37
C MET A 359 19.68 2.67 3.42
N VAL A 360 19.67 1.73 4.37
CA VAL A 360 20.63 0.61 4.38
C VAL A 360 20.59 -0.13 3.04
N HIS A 361 19.40 -0.48 2.56
CA HIS A 361 19.22 -1.19 1.30
C HIS A 361 19.55 -0.33 0.08
N ALA A 362 19.28 0.97 0.11
CA ALA A 362 19.68 1.91 -0.93
C ALA A 362 21.21 2.04 -1.05
N VAL A 363 21.95 1.99 0.08
CA VAL A 363 23.42 1.92 0.05
C VAL A 363 23.90 0.61 -0.55
N ILE A 364 23.29 -0.52 -0.19
CA ILE A 364 23.62 -1.82 -0.78
C ILE A 364 23.36 -1.81 -2.30
N CYS A 365 22.27 -1.16 -2.75
CA CYS A 365 21.95 -0.94 -4.15
C CYS A 365 23.03 -0.09 -4.85
N ASP A 366 23.45 1.03 -4.24
CA ASP A 366 24.54 1.88 -4.77
C ASP A 366 25.88 1.12 -4.86
N MET A 367 26.22 0.34 -3.83
CA MET A 367 27.41 -0.53 -3.84
C MET A 367 27.38 -1.53 -5.01
N ALA A 368 26.22 -2.17 -5.24
CA ALA A 368 26.03 -3.09 -6.36
C ALA A 368 26.11 -2.36 -7.70
N TYR A 369 25.47 -1.20 -7.81
CA TYR A 369 25.47 -0.39 -9.02
C TYR A 369 26.88 0.10 -9.37
N LYS A 370 27.68 0.54 -8.40
CA LYS A 370 29.09 0.89 -8.65
C LYS A 370 29.97 -0.31 -9.00
N LYS A 371 29.65 -1.51 -8.48
CA LYS A 371 30.40 -2.73 -8.78
C LYS A 371 30.17 -3.23 -10.22
N GLY A 372 28.93 -3.20 -10.70
CA GLY A 372 28.59 -3.79 -12.00
C GLY A 372 27.33 -3.25 -12.68
N GLY A 373 26.94 -2.02 -12.34
CA GLY A 373 25.78 -1.33 -12.89
C GLY A 373 24.47 -2.06 -12.59
N PHE A 374 23.51 -1.93 -13.50
CA PHE A 374 22.20 -2.59 -13.40
C PHE A 374 22.29 -4.11 -13.25
N ASN A 375 23.31 -4.76 -13.80
CA ASN A 375 23.44 -6.22 -13.75
C ASN A 375 23.61 -6.72 -12.30
N CYS A 376 24.48 -6.09 -11.51
CA CYS A 376 24.66 -6.47 -10.11
C CYS A 376 23.43 -6.13 -9.24
N VAL A 377 22.78 -4.99 -9.49
CA VAL A 377 21.53 -4.65 -8.78
C VAL A 377 20.44 -5.68 -9.09
N LYS A 378 20.26 -6.02 -10.37
CA LYS A 378 19.30 -7.02 -10.82
C LYS A 378 19.62 -8.40 -10.25
N GLU A 379 20.90 -8.78 -10.17
CA GLU A 379 21.28 -10.04 -9.54
C GLU A 379 20.87 -10.08 -8.06
N LEU A 380 21.10 -9.01 -7.29
CA LEU A 380 20.64 -8.94 -5.90
C LEU A 380 19.11 -8.98 -5.79
N LEU A 381 18.41 -8.21 -6.63
CA LEU A 381 16.95 -8.11 -6.59
C LEU A 381 16.27 -9.45 -6.95
N LEU A 382 16.81 -10.16 -7.94
CA LEU A 382 16.24 -11.43 -8.42
C LEU A 382 16.77 -12.65 -7.67
N SER A 383 17.82 -12.50 -6.87
CA SER A 383 18.25 -13.56 -5.97
C SER A 383 17.21 -13.69 -4.87
N LYS A 384 16.38 -14.73 -4.95
CA LYS A 384 15.33 -15.01 -3.97
C LYS A 384 15.92 -15.02 -2.56
N ALA A 385 15.34 -14.22 -1.68
CA ALA A 385 15.60 -14.26 -0.25
C ALA A 385 14.25 -14.37 0.45
N GLU A 386 14.06 -15.39 1.27
CA GLU A 386 12.83 -15.54 2.07
C GLU A 386 12.95 -14.77 3.39
N ASN A 387 14.18 -14.48 3.82
CA ASN A 387 14.48 -13.77 5.05
C ASN A 387 15.81 -13.00 4.94
N GLU A 388 16.15 -12.24 5.99
CA GLU A 388 17.37 -11.42 6.02
C GLU A 388 18.67 -12.26 5.92
N SER A 389 18.69 -13.48 6.48
CA SER A 389 19.87 -14.35 6.41
C SER A 389 20.16 -14.81 4.98
N ASP A 390 19.12 -15.15 4.22
CA ASP A 390 19.26 -15.43 2.79
C ASP A 390 19.78 -14.21 2.03
N PHE A 391 19.30 -13.02 2.39
CA PHE A 391 19.74 -11.78 1.74
C PHE A 391 21.21 -11.46 2.01
N TYR A 392 21.74 -11.72 3.22
CA TYR A 392 23.19 -11.63 3.47
C TYR A 392 24.01 -12.55 2.56
N LEU A 393 23.52 -13.77 2.28
CA LEU A 393 24.20 -14.69 1.35
C LEU A 393 24.22 -14.13 -0.08
N ASN A 394 23.13 -13.49 -0.50
CA ASN A 394 23.06 -12.80 -1.79
C ASN A 394 24.02 -11.61 -1.85
N ILE A 395 24.14 -10.82 -0.78
CA ILE A 395 25.15 -9.76 -0.64
C ILE A 395 26.56 -10.32 -0.78
N GLU A 396 26.89 -11.40 -0.07
CA GLU A 396 28.21 -12.02 -0.14
C GLU A 396 28.52 -12.51 -1.54
N LYS A 397 27.56 -13.16 -2.21
CA LYS A 397 27.71 -13.63 -3.58
C LYS A 397 27.95 -12.47 -4.56
N VAL A 398 27.10 -11.45 -4.55
CA VAL A 398 27.12 -10.39 -5.56
C VAL A 398 28.18 -9.34 -5.26
N LEU A 399 28.31 -8.91 -4.00
CA LEU A 399 29.25 -7.87 -3.58
C LEU A 399 30.61 -8.42 -3.15
N SER A 400 30.74 -9.73 -2.89
CA SER A 400 31.97 -10.33 -2.36
C SER A 400 32.33 -9.78 -0.97
N ILE A 401 31.31 -9.40 -0.20
CA ILE A 401 31.43 -8.86 1.15
C ILE A 401 30.80 -9.87 2.11
N LYS A 402 31.63 -10.49 2.95
CA LYS A 402 31.14 -11.40 3.99
C LYS A 402 30.23 -10.67 4.96
N ARG A 403 29.20 -11.35 5.46
CA ARG A 403 28.28 -10.79 6.48
C ARG A 403 29.03 -10.13 7.64
N SER A 404 30.08 -10.76 8.17
CA SER A 404 30.88 -10.23 9.29
C SER A 404 31.44 -8.83 9.02
N ASN A 405 31.78 -8.53 7.76
CA ASN A 405 32.47 -7.31 7.36
C ASN A 405 31.51 -6.24 6.80
N LEU A 406 30.21 -6.56 6.68
CA LEU A 406 29.26 -5.70 5.98
C LEU A 406 29.07 -4.35 6.67
N ASN A 407 29.02 -4.32 8.01
CA ASN A 407 28.92 -3.06 8.75
C ASN A 407 30.08 -2.09 8.44
N GLU A 408 31.31 -2.59 8.44
CA GLU A 408 32.49 -1.78 8.13
C GLU A 408 32.51 -1.39 6.66
N ALA A 409 32.14 -2.29 5.75
CA ALA A 409 32.09 -2.03 4.32
C ALA A 409 31.09 -0.92 3.98
N ILE A 410 29.87 -0.97 4.53
CA ILE A 410 28.85 0.08 4.33
C ILE A 410 29.34 1.42 4.89
N ARG A 411 29.87 1.45 6.13
CA ARG A 411 30.35 2.69 6.74
C ARG A 411 31.51 3.30 5.96
N SER A 412 32.47 2.48 5.54
CA SER A 412 33.61 2.90 4.72
C SER A 412 33.17 3.44 3.37
N PHE A 413 32.25 2.72 2.71
CA PHE A 413 31.68 3.11 1.42
C PHE A 413 31.03 4.49 1.50
N ILE A 414 30.15 4.70 2.49
CA ILE A 414 29.45 5.97 2.65
C ILE A 414 30.43 7.09 2.96
N ASN A 415 31.41 6.88 3.86
CA ASN A 415 32.39 7.88 4.23
C ASN A 415 33.32 8.30 3.08
N THR A 416 33.56 7.39 2.13
CA THR A 416 34.46 7.63 0.99
C THR A 416 33.73 8.33 -0.17
N ASN A 417 32.44 8.03 -0.37
CA ASN A 417 31.70 8.49 -1.54
C ASN A 417 30.80 9.72 -1.28
N TYR A 418 30.47 10.00 -0.01
CA TYR A 418 29.51 11.04 0.43
C TYR A 418 30.07 11.75 1.66
#